data_AF-A0A2E6GFL6-F1
#
_entry.id   AF-A0A2E6GFL6-F1
#
_cell.length_a   1.000
_cell.length_b   1.000
_cell.length_c   1.000
_cell.angle_alpha   90.00
_cell.angle_beta   90.00
_cell.angle_gamma   90.00
#
_symmetry.space_group_name_H-M   'P 1'
#
loop_
_entity.id
_entity.type
_entity.pdbx_description
1 polymer ?
#
loop_
_entity_poly.entity_id
_entity_poly.type
_entity_poly.pdbx_seq_one_letter_code
_entity_poly.pdbx_strand_id
1 'polypeptide(L)'
;MYKNLLYFAIVNMGMFFLLNACGAIGDSSEVGLTFKQPTVTINKTSSKGDAANKKADIVKELPASMWPEPVQQDRMIPWQAAITSGLTKKVPACLLQGDGVPIKVGTKVEVLQESECMYFRLQRPGNPPVVAPVGLLKIRVISTGEEGWTFRSSVDYDEE
;
A
#
# COMPACT_ATOMS: atom_id res chain seq x y z
N MET A 1 -7.84 -36.70 -56.89
CA MET A 1 -8.13 -35.26 -56.89
C MET A 1 -8.91 -34.75 -55.67
N TYR A 2 -9.62 -35.60 -54.90
CA TYR A 2 -10.48 -35.15 -53.78
C TYR A 2 -9.75 -34.95 -52.44
N LYS A 3 -8.57 -35.56 -52.26
CA LYS A 3 -7.80 -35.51 -51.00
C LYS A 3 -7.21 -34.12 -50.70
N ASN A 4 -6.84 -33.37 -51.74
CA ASN A 4 -6.31 -32.01 -51.62
C ASN A 4 -7.42 -30.95 -51.47
N LEU A 5 -8.64 -31.27 -51.94
CA LEU A 5 -9.82 -30.40 -51.79
C LEU A 5 -10.38 -30.46 -50.37
N LEU A 6 -10.31 -31.64 -49.71
CA LEU A 6 -10.69 -31.80 -48.31
C LEU A 6 -9.74 -31.05 -47.36
N TYR A 7 -8.44 -31.04 -47.64
CA TYR A 7 -7.45 -30.30 -46.85
C TYR A 7 -7.67 -28.78 -46.91
N PHE A 8 -8.06 -28.25 -48.07
CA PHE A 8 -8.36 -26.83 -48.24
C PHE A 8 -9.63 -26.39 -47.47
N ALA A 9 -10.62 -27.27 -47.34
CA ALA A 9 -11.85 -27.00 -46.60
C ALA A 9 -11.64 -26.98 -45.07
N ILE A 10 -10.78 -27.85 -44.54
CA ILE A 10 -10.51 -27.93 -43.08
C ILE A 10 -9.69 -26.72 -42.61
N VAL A 11 -8.76 -26.22 -43.43
CA VAL A 11 -7.95 -25.02 -43.09
C VAL A 11 -8.79 -23.74 -43.10
N ASN A 12 -9.78 -23.62 -43.98
CA ASN A 12 -10.66 -22.44 -44.04
C ASN A 12 -11.70 -22.40 -42.92
N MET A 13 -12.13 -23.56 -42.40
CA MET A 13 -13.12 -23.62 -41.30
C MET A 13 -12.49 -23.40 -39.90
N GLY A 14 -11.17 -23.51 -39.77
CA GLY A 14 -10.42 -23.16 -38.55
C GLY A 14 -10.13 -21.67 -38.40
N MET A 15 -10.13 -20.90 -39.49
CA MET A 15 -9.77 -19.47 -39.47
C MET A 15 -10.96 -18.54 -39.15
N PHE A 16 -12.19 -19.04 -39.22
CA PHE A 16 -13.40 -18.28 -38.85
C PHE A 16 -13.68 -18.21 -37.34
N PHE A 17 -12.99 -19.02 -36.52
CA PHE A 17 -13.16 -18.99 -35.05
C PHE A 17 -12.24 -17.99 -34.33
N LEU A 18 -11.36 -17.27 -35.05
CA LEU A 18 -10.42 -16.33 -34.43
C LEU A 18 -10.86 -14.86 -34.47
N LEU A 19 -12.04 -14.54 -35.03
CA LEU A 19 -12.53 -13.16 -35.17
C LEU A 19 -13.66 -12.77 -34.20
N ASN A 20 -14.04 -13.64 -33.26
CA ASN A 20 -15.03 -13.34 -32.21
C ASN A 20 -14.45 -13.47 -30.80
N ALA A 21 -13.19 -13.11 -30.61
CA ALA A 21 -12.62 -12.82 -29.29
C ALA A 21 -12.50 -11.29 -29.09
N CYS A 22 -13.49 -10.52 -29.55
CA CYS A 22 -13.79 -9.22 -28.96
C CYS A 22 -14.76 -9.48 -27.80
N GLY A 23 -14.25 -10.14 -26.76
CA GLY A 23 -14.94 -10.17 -25.48
C GLY A 23 -14.95 -8.74 -24.96
N ALA A 24 -16.14 -8.23 -24.68
CA ALA A 24 -16.35 -6.91 -24.11
C ALA A 24 -15.26 -6.62 -23.07
N ILE A 25 -14.47 -5.57 -23.33
CA ILE A 25 -13.81 -4.85 -22.25
C ILE A 25 -14.99 -4.27 -21.48
N GLY A 26 -15.49 -5.05 -20.52
CA GLY A 26 -16.34 -4.54 -19.48
C GLY A 26 -15.58 -3.37 -18.91
N ASP A 27 -16.19 -2.20 -19.05
CA ASP A 27 -15.86 -1.01 -18.30
C ASP A 27 -15.75 -1.45 -16.83
N SER A 28 -14.52 -1.71 -16.36
CA SER A 28 -14.31 -2.01 -14.95
C SER A 28 -14.61 -0.70 -14.27
N SER A 29 -15.83 -0.60 -13.74
CA SER A 29 -16.24 0.52 -12.90
C SER A 29 -15.07 0.89 -12.01
N GLU A 30 -14.65 2.15 -12.09
CA GLU A 30 -13.51 2.79 -11.44
C GLU A 30 -13.67 2.82 -9.90
N VAL A 31 -14.01 1.67 -9.28
CA VAL A 31 -14.23 1.51 -7.84
C VAL A 31 -12.86 1.31 -7.19
N GLY A 32 -12.06 2.38 -7.24
CA GLY A 32 -10.84 2.51 -6.48
C GLY A 32 -11.10 3.14 -5.12
N LEU A 33 -10.31 2.75 -4.13
CA LEU A 33 -10.24 3.46 -2.85
C LEU A 33 -9.66 4.85 -3.10
N THR A 34 -10.07 5.80 -2.26
CA THR A 34 -9.59 7.18 -2.34
C THR A 34 -8.36 7.34 -1.44
N PHE A 35 -7.22 7.72 -2.03
CA PHE A 35 -6.01 8.04 -1.28
C PHE A 35 -6.22 9.30 -0.44
N LYS A 36 -5.97 9.21 0.86
CA LYS A 36 -6.12 10.29 1.85
C LYS A 36 -4.76 10.65 2.44
N GLN A 37 -4.72 11.79 3.13
CA GLN A 37 -3.52 12.23 3.85
C GLN A 37 -3.21 11.23 4.97
N PRO A 38 -2.09 10.49 4.91
CA PRO A 38 -1.77 9.53 5.96
C PRO A 38 -1.46 10.24 7.27
N THR A 39 -1.90 9.64 8.36
CA THR A 39 -1.67 10.12 9.72
C THR A 39 -1.24 8.99 10.64
N VAL A 40 -0.61 9.36 11.76
CA VAL A 40 -0.35 8.48 12.89
C VAL A 40 -0.76 9.16 14.19
N THR A 41 -1.43 8.40 15.05
CA THR A 41 -1.80 8.85 16.39
C THR A 41 -0.72 8.46 17.38
N ILE A 42 -0.19 9.45 18.11
CA ILE A 42 0.78 9.26 19.18
C ILE A 42 0.08 9.54 20.50
N ASN A 43 -0.18 8.49 21.28
CA ASN A 43 -0.82 8.60 22.59
C ASN A 43 0.22 9.03 23.62
N LYS A 44 0.11 10.26 24.14
CA LYS A 44 1.08 10.79 25.13
C LYS A 44 0.94 10.19 26.53
N THR A 45 -0.18 9.56 26.86
CA THR A 45 -0.53 9.21 28.26
C THR A 45 -0.47 7.73 28.59
N SER A 46 -0.01 6.84 27.71
CA SER A 46 0.11 5.41 28.04
C SER A 46 1.36 5.11 28.88
N SER A 47 1.49 5.78 30.03
CA SER A 47 2.27 5.25 31.15
C SER A 47 1.38 4.23 31.87
N LYS A 48 1.93 3.07 32.23
CA LYS A 48 1.18 1.95 32.84
C LYS A 48 0.27 2.44 33.98
N GLY A 49 -1.05 2.29 33.82
CA GLY A 49 -2.05 2.46 34.88
C GLY A 49 -3.16 3.46 34.57
N ASP A 50 -2.97 4.38 33.64
CA ASP A 50 -3.96 5.41 33.33
C ASP A 50 -4.90 4.97 32.20
N ALA A 51 -6.21 5.17 32.40
CA ALA A 51 -7.20 4.96 31.35
C ALA A 51 -6.83 5.83 30.13
N ALA A 52 -6.83 5.23 28.93
CA ALA A 52 -6.46 5.91 27.69
C ALA A 52 -7.31 7.18 27.51
N ASN A 53 -6.70 8.35 27.77
CA ASN A 53 -7.39 9.62 27.64
C ASN A 53 -7.26 10.09 26.19
N LYS A 54 -8.25 9.73 25.36
CA LYS A 54 -8.33 10.08 23.92
C LYS A 54 -8.13 11.58 23.62
N LYS A 55 -8.29 12.46 24.63
CA LYS A 55 -8.08 13.92 24.51
C LYS A 55 -6.60 14.32 24.47
N ALA A 56 -5.68 13.40 24.77
CA ALA A 56 -4.23 13.63 24.75
C ALA A 56 -3.53 13.08 23.49
N ASP A 57 -4.31 12.53 22.56
CA ASP A 57 -3.82 11.93 21.33
C ASP A 57 -3.33 13.03 20.39
N ILE A 58 -2.07 12.95 19.97
CA ILE A 58 -1.52 13.84 18.96
C ILE A 58 -1.54 13.11 17.63
N VAL A 59 -2.35 13.62 16.70
CA VAL A 59 -2.35 13.17 15.31
C VAL A 59 -1.26 13.90 14.57
N LYS A 60 -0.33 13.15 13.97
CA LYS A 60 0.75 13.68 13.15
C LYS A 60 0.57 13.20 11.71
N GLU A 61 0.68 14.12 10.77
CA GLU A 61 0.68 13.80 9.34
C GLU A 61 1.98 13.10 8.92
N LEU A 62 1.85 12.12 8.04
CA LEU A 62 2.95 11.43 7.37
C LEU A 62 3.05 11.94 5.91
N PRO A 63 4.16 11.72 5.20
CA PRO A 63 4.24 12.11 3.80
C PRO A 63 3.17 11.43 2.94
N ALA A 64 2.43 12.19 2.15
CA ALA A 64 1.51 11.68 1.13
C ALA A 64 2.34 11.16 -0.07
N SER A 65 2.93 9.98 0.09
CA SER A 65 3.90 9.44 -0.86
C SER A 65 3.85 7.91 -0.90
N MET A 66 4.41 7.34 -1.96
CA MET A 66 4.66 5.92 -2.11
C MET A 66 6.14 5.62 -2.39
N TRP A 67 6.59 4.44 -1.98
CA TRP A 67 7.94 3.95 -2.23
C TRP A 67 7.87 2.77 -3.22
N PRO A 68 8.36 2.92 -4.46
CA PRO A 68 8.29 1.86 -5.48
C PRO A 68 9.13 0.63 -5.13
N GLU A 69 10.25 0.85 -4.43
CA GLU A 69 11.17 -0.22 -4.03
C GLU A 69 10.52 -1.18 -3.03
N PRO A 70 10.87 -2.48 -3.05
CA PRO A 70 10.42 -3.42 -2.05
C PRO A 70 10.79 -2.95 -0.64
N VAL A 71 9.81 -2.96 0.26
CA VAL A 71 10.04 -2.62 1.65
C VAL A 71 10.95 -3.66 2.29
N GLN A 72 12.06 -3.21 2.86
CA GLN A 72 12.97 -4.06 3.61
C GLN A 72 12.46 -4.23 5.03
N GLN A 73 12.49 -5.45 5.56
CA GLN A 73 12.17 -5.70 6.96
C GLN A 73 13.43 -5.48 7.82
N ASP A 74 13.44 -4.38 8.58
CA ASP A 74 14.41 -4.16 9.64
C ASP A 74 14.00 -5.02 10.85
N ARG A 75 14.79 -6.07 11.11
CA ARG A 75 14.34 -7.15 11.99
C ARG A 75 14.10 -6.68 13.42
N MET A 76 14.78 -5.65 13.92
CA MET A 76 14.71 -5.27 15.34
C MET A 76 15.12 -3.82 15.61
N ILE A 77 14.22 -2.86 15.39
CA ILE A 77 14.48 -1.44 15.68
C ILE A 77 14.08 -1.03 17.11
N PRO A 78 14.80 -0.06 17.72
CA PRO A 78 14.38 0.58 18.95
C PRO A 78 12.96 1.18 18.87
N TRP A 79 12.07 0.75 19.75
CA TRP A 79 10.78 1.35 20.00
C TRP A 79 10.68 1.79 21.47
N GLN A 80 10.54 3.10 21.69
CA GLN A 80 10.34 3.66 23.02
C GLN A 80 8.85 3.63 23.35
N ALA A 81 8.41 2.59 24.05
CA ALA A 81 7.02 2.48 24.50
C ALA A 81 6.67 3.39 25.70
N ALA A 82 7.67 4.01 26.36
CA ALA A 82 7.49 5.03 27.38
C ALA A 82 8.84 5.72 27.63
N ILE A 83 8.84 7.06 27.72
CA ILE A 83 10.05 7.89 27.93
C ILE A 83 10.64 7.65 29.34
N THR A 84 9.92 6.96 30.23
CA THR A 84 10.17 6.93 31.68
C THR A 84 10.89 5.69 32.23
N SER A 85 11.04 4.61 31.47
CA SER A 85 11.58 3.34 32.03
C SER A 85 12.98 2.93 31.54
N GLY A 86 13.57 3.66 30.58
CA GLY A 86 14.89 3.30 30.02
C GLY A 86 14.94 1.97 29.26
N LEU A 87 13.81 1.25 29.15
CA LEU A 87 13.70 -0.04 28.47
C LEU A 87 13.24 0.17 27.03
N THR A 88 14.19 0.06 26.11
CA THR A 88 13.91 0.06 24.67
C THR A 88 13.43 -1.34 24.25
N LYS A 89 12.17 -1.48 23.85
CA LYS A 89 11.69 -2.71 23.21
C LYS A 89 12.18 -2.71 21.76
N LYS A 90 12.71 -3.84 21.27
CA LYS A 90 13.00 -4.00 19.85
C LYS A 90 11.78 -4.58 19.13
N VAL A 91 11.39 -3.99 18.01
CA VAL A 91 10.24 -4.43 17.20
C VAL A 91 10.67 -4.64 15.75
N PRO A 92 10.11 -5.65 15.04
CA PRO A 92 10.29 -5.75 13.60
C PRO A 92 9.55 -4.60 12.92
N ALA A 93 10.20 -3.96 11.95
CA ALA A 93 9.63 -2.83 11.25
C ALA A 93 9.97 -2.85 9.77
N CYS A 94 9.10 -2.24 8.98
CA CYS A 94 9.26 -2.05 7.56
C CYS A 94 9.99 -0.73 7.30
N LEU A 95 11.11 -0.77 6.58
CA LEU A 95 11.97 0.38 6.32
C LEU A 95 11.57 1.07 5.02
N LEU A 96 11.29 2.37 5.13
CA LEU A 96 11.09 3.29 4.00
C LEU A 96 12.27 4.26 3.97
N GLN A 97 12.94 4.35 2.81
CA GLN A 97 14.12 5.21 2.62
C GLN A 97 13.81 6.33 1.63
N GLY A 98 14.28 7.54 1.95
CA GLY A 98 14.06 8.72 1.12
C GLY A 98 12.62 9.27 1.22
N ASP A 99 12.35 10.32 0.46
CA ASP A 99 11.05 11.01 0.50
C ASP A 99 9.93 10.26 -0.23
N GLY A 100 10.27 9.28 -1.05
CA GLY A 100 9.31 8.56 -1.90
C GLY A 100 8.82 9.40 -3.08
N VAL A 101 7.87 8.85 -3.83
CA VAL A 101 7.17 9.50 -4.93
C VAL A 101 5.86 10.10 -4.39
N PRO A 102 5.64 11.41 -4.53
CA PRO A 102 4.42 12.05 -4.03
C PRO A 102 3.15 11.51 -4.69
N ILE A 103 2.10 11.30 -3.89
CA ILE A 103 0.74 10.98 -4.37
C ILE A 103 -0.20 12.10 -3.95
N LYS A 104 -1.00 12.59 -4.89
CA LYS A 104 -2.03 13.59 -4.61
C LYS A 104 -3.18 12.96 -3.81
N VAL A 105 -3.60 13.62 -2.73
CA VAL A 105 -4.86 13.26 -2.02
C VAL A 105 -6.04 13.32 -2.99
N GLY A 106 -6.93 12.33 -2.90
CA GLY A 106 -8.06 12.13 -3.81
C GLY A 106 -7.76 11.19 -4.97
N THR A 107 -6.49 10.81 -5.18
CA THR A 107 -6.12 9.83 -6.22
C THR A 107 -6.81 8.49 -5.98
N LYS A 108 -7.32 7.87 -7.05
CA LYS A 108 -7.92 6.54 -7.01
C LYS A 108 -6.84 5.47 -7.05
N VAL A 109 -6.88 4.56 -6.08
CA VAL A 109 -5.89 3.50 -5.89
C VAL A 109 -6.58 2.17 -5.63
N GLU A 110 -5.90 1.09 -5.98
CA GLU A 110 -6.24 -0.26 -5.53
C GLU A 110 -5.18 -0.75 -4.54
N VAL A 111 -5.60 -1.53 -3.54
CA VAL A 111 -4.69 -2.17 -2.58
C VAL A 111 -4.34 -3.55 -3.10
N LEU A 112 -3.06 -3.79 -3.32
CA LEU A 112 -2.54 -5.06 -3.84
C LEU A 112 -2.12 -6.01 -2.71
N GLN A 113 -1.55 -5.46 -1.63
CA GLN A 113 -0.97 -6.24 -0.55
C GLN A 113 -0.88 -5.44 0.75
N GLU A 114 -1.01 -6.11 1.89
CA GLU A 114 -0.67 -5.55 3.20
C GLU A 114 0.69 -6.09 3.67
N SER A 115 1.51 -5.22 4.28
CA SER A 115 2.83 -5.61 4.78
C SER A 115 2.71 -6.48 6.03
N GLU A 116 3.64 -7.42 6.19
CA GLU A 116 3.71 -8.23 7.42
C GLU A 116 4.20 -7.45 8.65
N CYS A 117 4.80 -6.26 8.47
CA CYS A 117 5.27 -5.44 9.57
C CYS A 117 4.13 -4.67 10.23
N MET A 118 4.07 -4.71 11.56
CA MET A 118 3.15 -3.89 12.36
C MET A 118 3.69 -2.48 12.66
N TYR A 119 4.95 -2.22 12.29
CA TYR A 119 5.64 -0.95 12.49
C TYR A 119 6.34 -0.55 11.20
N PHE A 120 6.51 0.76 10.99
CA PHE A 120 7.39 1.29 9.96
C PHE A 120 8.54 2.09 10.59
N ARG A 121 9.63 2.20 9.84
CA ARG A 121 10.71 3.17 10.06
C ARG A 121 10.90 3.97 8.78
N LEU A 122 10.66 5.27 8.85
CA LEU A 122 10.88 6.19 7.74
C LEU A 122 12.19 6.95 7.96
N GLN A 123 13.13 6.80 7.05
CA GLN A 123 14.43 7.45 7.07
C GLN A 123 14.57 8.40 5.87
N ARG A 124 14.40 9.69 6.13
CA ARG A 124 14.52 10.75 5.12
C ARG A 124 15.82 11.53 5.33
N PRO A 125 16.54 11.91 4.26
CA PRO A 125 17.72 12.77 4.37
C PRO A 125 17.43 14.04 5.18
N GLY A 126 18.33 14.42 6.08
CA GLY A 126 18.22 15.63 6.90
C GLY A 126 17.12 15.61 7.98
N ASN A 127 16.35 14.52 8.11
CA ASN A 127 15.28 14.40 9.11
C ASN A 127 15.58 13.29 10.12
N PRO A 128 15.19 13.43 11.39
CA PRO A 128 15.21 12.32 12.34
C PRO A 128 14.34 11.15 11.83
N PRO A 129 14.78 9.88 12.02
CA PRO A 129 13.96 8.73 11.67
C PRO A 129 12.62 8.75 12.41
N VAL A 130 11.53 8.49 11.69
CA VAL A 130 10.20 8.33 12.30
C VAL A 130 9.92 6.85 12.42
N VAL A 131 9.57 6.41 13.62
CA VAL A 131 9.09 5.05 13.88
C VAL A 131 7.67 5.15 14.39
N ALA A 132 6.78 4.28 13.95
CA ALA A 132 5.40 4.26 14.44
C ALA A 132 4.70 2.90 14.20
N PRO A 133 3.66 2.56 14.99
CA PRO A 133 2.91 1.31 14.89
C PRO A 133 1.83 1.39 13.79
N VAL A 134 2.25 1.62 12.55
CA VAL A 134 1.37 1.65 11.38
C VAL A 134 1.93 0.68 10.36
N GLY A 135 1.08 -0.23 9.86
CA GLY A 135 1.43 -1.13 8.77
C GLY A 135 1.56 -0.38 7.43
N LEU A 136 2.10 -1.05 6.42
CA LEU A 136 2.18 -0.52 5.06
C LEU A 136 1.24 -1.28 4.14
N LEU A 137 0.82 -0.61 3.07
CA LEU A 137 0.06 -1.19 1.98
C LEU A 137 0.84 -1.02 0.68
N LYS A 138 0.93 -2.08 -0.11
CA LYS A 138 1.27 -1.95 -1.52
C LYS A 138 0.02 -1.54 -2.27
N ILE A 139 0.09 -0.43 -2.98
CA ILE A 139 -1.01 0.12 -3.78
C ILE A 139 -0.59 0.21 -5.24
N ARG A 140 -1.59 0.28 -6.12
CA ARG A 140 -1.44 0.72 -7.51
C ARG A 140 -2.31 1.94 -7.76
N VAL A 141 -1.75 2.97 -8.39
CA VAL A 141 -2.50 4.12 -8.87
C VAL A 141 -3.28 3.72 -10.12
N ILE A 142 -4.60 3.81 -10.10
CA ILE A 142 -5.46 3.28 -11.17
C ILE A 142 -5.18 4.01 -12.50
N SER A 143 -4.99 5.33 -12.47
CA SER A 143 -4.80 6.13 -13.68
C SER A 143 -3.45 5.93 -14.36
N THR A 144 -2.40 5.57 -13.63
CA THR A 144 -1.03 5.46 -14.16
C THR A 144 -0.50 4.03 -14.19
N GLY A 145 -1.09 3.11 -13.42
CA GLY A 145 -0.59 1.77 -13.22
C GLY A 145 0.66 1.70 -12.33
N GLU A 146 1.13 2.82 -11.79
CA GLU A 146 2.31 2.85 -10.93
C GLU A 146 2.04 2.18 -9.59
N GLU A 147 2.97 1.37 -9.12
CA GLU A 147 2.89 0.65 -7.85
C GLU A 147 3.89 1.18 -6.82
N GLY A 148 3.50 1.13 -5.56
CA GLY A 148 4.40 1.43 -4.47
C GLY A 148 3.80 1.15 -3.11
N TRP A 149 4.65 1.17 -2.09
CA TRP A 149 4.25 1.01 -0.70
C TRP A 149 3.88 2.36 -0.09
N THR A 150 2.79 2.43 0.66
CA THR A 150 2.35 3.61 1.41
C THR A 150 1.87 3.19 2.81
N PHE A 151 1.45 4.13 3.63
CA PHE A 151 0.96 3.85 4.98
C PHE A 151 -0.45 3.25 4.95
N ARG A 152 -0.76 2.34 5.87
CA ARG A 152 -2.10 1.74 6.00
C ARG A 152 -3.22 2.75 6.23
N SER A 153 -2.89 3.89 6.86
CA SER A 153 -3.81 5.01 7.08
C SER A 153 -4.01 5.91 5.85
N SER A 154 -3.35 5.62 4.72
CA SER A 154 -3.52 6.38 3.47
C SER A 154 -4.82 6.04 2.74
N VAL A 155 -5.53 4.97 3.12
CA VAL A 155 -6.80 4.58 2.53
C VAL A 155 -7.75 4.09 3.61
N ASP A 156 -9.02 4.44 3.46
CA ASP A 156 -10.10 3.82 4.23
C ASP A 156 -10.84 2.87 3.29
N TYR A 157 -11.11 1.67 3.78
CA TYR A 157 -12.13 0.82 3.20
C TYR A 157 -13.42 1.43 3.71
N ASP A 158 -14.22 2.04 2.84
CA ASP A 158 -15.50 2.60 3.26
C ASP A 158 -16.25 1.50 4.05
N GLU A 159 -16.68 1.82 5.27
CA GLU A 159 -17.59 0.95 6.02
C GLU A 159 -18.90 0.91 5.19
N GLU A 160 -19.18 -0.23 4.55
CA GLU A 160 -20.54 -0.53 4.08
C GLU A 160 -21.54 -0.53 5.25
#